data_AF-A0A428Q523-F1
#
_entry.id   AF-A0A428Q523-F1
#
_cell.length_a   1.000
_cell.length_b   1.000
_cell.length_c   1.000
_cell.angle_alpha   90.00
_cell.angle_beta   90.00
_cell.angle_gamma   90.00
#
_symmetry.space_group_name_H-M   'P 1'
#
loop_
_entity.id
_entity.type
_entity.pdbx_description
1 polymer ?
#
loop_
_entity_poly.entity_id
_entity_poly.type
_entity_poly.pdbx_seq_one_letter_code
_entity_poly.pdbx_strand_id
1 'polypeptide(L)'
;MAGNIHPRAALLDHGRSGGDFAAGPPPSTLAAQLVENISASTKSSRSDENSELKGFFAIIQRVKDDPALLKTPEERVENNHMLLYVYARVVLDGIRLDDPFLDWAHVRTEGIKAINFLKFTIKETPLVLKHKVNGQEFMFRGQEPLWVWLLPQLLRLLGHPQCIELTEGIEGFLQYLILTVAQTRGLWDLAPAIMLYLRTTLSRLLDYLQNLSIVPSSEGILRDLSLPPDFAVSRHLGDDLSRLNQLTYRVERMPQALQQCLSLGDALSYPLLSGDVAFDMVSSFSESVVWLLDALVDMRSFQKRYESVFPGSPLHIIQKTLQIVQALSNKKGVGVSLRNKAVTLLVLLCGEMASSPDNSPMLDSTDEETRRIYCVALAAITKACIGDRPLGRLAVSKLVDETSLLYPEMQSETDIWRTTQTLRQVTATPQPELLDNDLHPSKFQDEYVREAIEALSMTYKEPDVDPEDRTKRRKVLSTDHSAMSVLVNSIMESLGLSSEDDDNWANFEQQYL
;
A
#
# COMPACT_ATOMS: atom_id res chain seq x y z
N MET A 1 -21.68 -3.84 41.80
CA MET A 1 -20.22 -3.82 41.93
C MET A 1 -19.67 -3.23 40.64
N ALA A 2 -19.30 -1.95 40.70
CA ALA A 2 -18.48 -1.26 39.71
C ALA A 2 -17.14 -2.01 39.55
N GLY A 3 -16.44 -2.03 38.42
CA GLY A 3 -16.29 -1.03 37.38
C GLY A 3 -14.78 -0.85 37.19
N ASN A 4 -14.29 -0.96 35.95
CA ASN A 4 -13.17 -0.20 35.38
C ASN A 4 -12.66 -0.89 34.12
N ILE A 5 -13.37 -0.56 33.05
CA ILE A 5 -12.78 -0.36 31.72
C ILE A 5 -12.09 1.01 31.81
N HIS A 6 -10.79 1.06 31.51
CA HIS A 6 -10.17 2.31 31.07
C HIS A 6 -9.59 2.10 29.68
N PRO A 7 -9.98 2.96 28.72
CA PRO A 7 -9.45 3.01 27.37
C PRO A 7 -8.18 3.86 27.35
N ARG A 8 -7.33 3.69 26.33
CA ARG A 8 -6.28 4.67 26.05
C ARG A 8 -6.17 4.89 24.54
N ALA A 9 -6.86 5.92 24.08
CA ALA A 9 -6.44 6.68 22.92
C ALA A 9 -5.19 7.50 23.29
N ALA A 10 -4.22 7.57 22.41
CA ALA A 10 -3.27 8.67 22.36
C ALA A 10 -2.75 8.83 20.92
N LEU A 11 -3.16 9.98 20.36
CA LEU A 11 -2.63 10.68 19.21
C LEU A 11 -1.10 10.67 19.11
N LEU A 12 -0.67 10.74 17.86
CA LEU A 12 0.69 11.01 17.39
C LEU A 12 1.30 12.24 18.08
N ASP A 13 2.49 12.04 18.66
CA ASP A 13 3.44 13.12 18.92
C ASP A 13 4.67 12.91 18.02
N HIS A 14 5.09 13.97 17.34
CA HIS A 14 6.25 13.99 16.46
C HIS A 14 7.54 13.90 17.30
N GLY A 15 7.96 12.66 17.57
CA GLY A 15 9.22 12.34 18.22
C GLY A 15 10.17 11.64 17.26
N ARG A 16 11.16 12.37 16.77
CA ARG A 16 12.38 11.84 16.15
C ARG A 16 13.01 10.81 17.11
N SER A 17 12.88 9.52 16.83
CA SER A 17 13.59 8.46 17.55
C SER A 17 13.86 7.29 16.62
N GLY A 18 15.14 7.03 16.36
CA GLY A 18 15.58 5.73 15.90
C GLY A 18 15.27 4.72 16.99
N GLY A 19 14.44 3.74 16.66
CA GLY A 19 14.12 2.61 17.51
C GLY A 19 14.58 1.33 16.84
N ASP A 20 15.70 0.81 17.35
CA ASP A 20 16.18 -0.57 17.30
C ASP A 20 15.53 -1.52 16.29
N PHE A 21 16.18 -1.65 15.14
CA PHE A 21 16.22 -2.93 14.44
C PHE A 21 16.86 -3.93 15.41
N ALA A 22 16.04 -4.81 16.00
CA ALA A 22 16.51 -5.92 16.81
C ALA A 22 17.71 -6.58 16.10
N ALA A 23 18.83 -6.65 16.82
CA ALA A 23 20.08 -7.24 16.41
C ALA A 23 19.89 -8.73 16.09
N GLY A 24 19.42 -9.02 14.88
CA GLY A 24 19.46 -10.36 14.32
C GLY A 24 20.92 -10.80 14.18
N PRO A 25 21.22 -12.11 14.35
CA PRO A 25 22.57 -12.61 14.13
C PRO A 25 23.01 -12.27 12.70
N PRO A 26 24.31 -12.00 12.48
CA PRO A 26 24.80 -11.65 11.15
C PRO A 26 24.45 -12.76 10.14
N PRO A 27 24.27 -12.44 8.85
CA PRO A 27 23.78 -13.38 7.84
C PRO A 27 24.65 -14.63 7.73
N SER A 28 25.95 -14.50 7.96
CA SER A 28 26.88 -15.62 8.10
C SER A 28 26.54 -16.58 9.25
N THR A 29 26.01 -16.08 10.37
CA THR A 29 25.55 -16.89 11.52
C THR A 29 24.24 -17.62 11.21
N LEU A 30 23.29 -17.00 10.50
CA LEU A 30 22.08 -17.69 10.04
C LEU A 30 22.40 -18.78 9.02
N ALA A 31 23.30 -18.50 8.09
CA ALA A 31 23.78 -19.50 7.14
C ALA A 31 24.48 -20.68 7.85
N ALA A 32 25.23 -20.43 8.92
CA ALA A 32 25.84 -21.49 9.73
C ALA A 32 24.83 -22.30 10.56
N GLN A 33 23.75 -21.68 11.07
CA GLN A 33 22.66 -22.44 11.70
C GLN A 33 21.97 -23.38 10.70
N LEU A 34 21.87 -22.97 9.44
CA LEU A 34 21.44 -23.85 8.35
C LEU A 34 22.43 -24.99 8.09
N VAL A 35 23.74 -24.72 8.09
CA VAL A 35 24.78 -25.77 7.98
C VAL A 35 24.57 -26.85 9.04
N GLU A 36 24.33 -26.47 10.30
CA GLU A 36 24.10 -27.40 11.41
C GLU A 36 22.79 -28.19 11.23
N ASN A 37 21.68 -27.53 10.87
CA ASN A 37 20.38 -28.15 10.70
C ASN A 37 20.32 -29.13 9.52
N ILE A 38 20.98 -28.84 8.40
CA ILE A 38 21.02 -29.73 7.23
C ILE A 38 21.96 -30.90 7.47
N SER A 39 23.11 -30.68 8.14
CA SER A 39 24.03 -31.75 8.50
C SER A 39 23.37 -32.80 9.39
N ALA A 40 22.41 -32.38 10.23
CA ALA A 40 21.59 -33.28 11.05
C ALA A 40 20.43 -33.97 10.27
N SER A 41 20.01 -33.45 9.12
CA SER A 41 18.77 -33.83 8.40
C SER A 41 19.02 -34.48 7.02
N THR A 42 20.14 -35.17 6.82
CA THR A 42 20.47 -35.78 5.51
C THR A 42 19.61 -37.02 5.20
N LYS A 43 18.39 -36.78 4.70
CA LYS A 43 17.59 -37.72 3.87
C LYS A 43 17.20 -37.03 2.56
N SER A 44 18.18 -36.72 1.71
CA SER A 44 17.96 -36.38 0.29
C SER A 44 18.69 -37.39 -0.59
N SER A 45 17.99 -37.93 -1.60
CA SER A 45 18.36 -39.10 -2.39
C SER A 45 19.26 -38.83 -3.61
N ARG A 46 19.81 -37.61 -3.76
CA ARG A 46 20.73 -37.27 -4.86
C ARG A 46 22.10 -36.84 -4.32
N SER A 47 23.14 -37.61 -4.70
CA SER A 47 24.52 -37.43 -4.22
C SER A 47 25.15 -36.11 -4.66
N ASP A 48 24.87 -35.68 -5.88
CA ASP A 48 25.60 -34.59 -6.53
C ASP A 48 25.11 -33.22 -6.03
N GLU A 49 23.80 -33.09 -5.81
CA GLU A 49 23.18 -31.88 -5.22
C GLU A 49 23.71 -31.62 -3.81
N ASN A 50 23.83 -32.69 -3.00
CA ASN A 50 24.42 -32.61 -1.67
C ASN A 50 25.91 -32.27 -1.72
N SER A 51 26.63 -32.62 -2.78
CA SER A 51 28.06 -32.32 -2.93
C SER A 51 28.32 -30.85 -3.24
N GLU A 52 27.51 -30.24 -4.12
CA GLU A 52 27.59 -28.80 -4.44
C GLU A 52 27.31 -27.96 -3.18
N LEU A 53 26.18 -28.22 -2.50
CA LEU A 53 25.79 -27.47 -1.30
C LEU A 53 26.84 -27.60 -0.19
N LYS A 54 27.39 -28.80 0.04
CA LYS A 54 28.49 -29.01 0.99
C LYS A 54 29.73 -28.19 0.63
N GLY A 55 30.06 -28.10 -0.65
CA GLY A 55 31.15 -27.26 -1.14
C GLY A 55 30.93 -25.79 -0.81
N PHE A 56 29.76 -25.25 -1.13
CA PHE A 56 29.42 -23.85 -0.80
C PHE A 56 29.37 -23.59 0.69
N PHE A 57 28.85 -24.52 1.50
CA PHE A 57 28.86 -24.38 2.96
C PHE A 57 30.26 -24.29 3.54
N ALA A 58 31.23 -25.07 3.02
CA ALA A 58 32.61 -24.97 3.45
C ALA A 58 33.22 -23.59 3.14
N ILE A 59 32.87 -22.99 2.00
CA ILE A 59 33.31 -21.64 1.63
C ILE A 59 32.67 -20.58 2.54
N ILE A 60 31.35 -20.66 2.74
CA ILE A 60 30.60 -19.75 3.62
C ILE A 60 31.16 -19.80 5.05
N GLN A 61 31.43 -21.00 5.56
CA GLN A 61 31.99 -21.18 6.90
C GLN A 61 33.39 -20.57 7.01
N ARG A 62 34.24 -20.75 6.00
CA ARG A 62 35.57 -20.13 5.97
C ARG A 62 35.51 -18.60 5.98
N VAL A 63 34.60 -18.01 5.20
CA VAL A 63 34.39 -16.55 5.16
C VAL A 63 33.77 -16.03 6.46
N LYS A 64 32.91 -16.83 7.12
CA LYS A 64 32.39 -16.50 8.45
C LYS A 64 33.50 -16.46 9.50
N ASP A 65 34.40 -17.46 9.46
CA ASP A 65 35.48 -17.58 10.42
C ASP A 65 36.57 -16.52 10.21
N ASP A 66 36.78 -16.08 8.96
CA ASP A 66 37.66 -14.96 8.61
C ASP A 66 37.01 -14.02 7.58
N PRO A 67 36.25 -12.99 8.03
CA PRO A 67 35.61 -12.02 7.13
C PRO A 67 36.59 -11.17 6.32
N ALA A 68 37.87 -11.09 6.72
CA ALA A 68 38.90 -10.34 6.00
C ALA A 68 39.31 -10.98 4.66
N LEU A 69 38.84 -12.21 4.39
CA LEU A 69 38.99 -12.88 3.11
C LEU A 69 38.30 -12.14 1.96
N LEU A 70 37.23 -11.39 2.24
CA LEU A 70 36.52 -10.57 1.26
C LEU A 70 37.12 -9.16 1.23
N LYS A 71 38.08 -8.95 0.34
CA LYS A 71 38.83 -7.70 0.20
C LYS A 71 38.09 -6.71 -0.71
N THR A 72 37.54 -7.19 -1.81
CA THR A 72 36.89 -6.34 -2.83
C THR A 72 35.37 -6.28 -2.64
N PRO A 73 34.70 -5.20 -3.10
CA PRO A 73 33.24 -5.17 -3.11
C PRO A 73 32.64 -6.25 -4.03
N GLU A 74 33.34 -6.63 -5.10
CA GLU A 74 32.93 -7.71 -6.01
C GLU A 74 32.94 -9.07 -5.31
N GLU A 75 33.99 -9.39 -4.56
CA GLU A 75 34.07 -10.62 -3.74
C GLU A 75 32.92 -10.69 -2.71
N ARG A 76 32.54 -9.54 -2.12
CA ARG A 76 31.37 -9.48 -1.22
C ARG A 76 30.06 -9.76 -1.95
N VAL A 77 29.89 -9.24 -3.16
CA VAL A 77 28.72 -9.52 -4.01
C VAL A 77 28.64 -11.00 -4.34
N GLU A 78 29.75 -11.62 -4.76
CA GLU A 78 29.82 -13.05 -5.09
C GLU A 78 29.53 -13.93 -3.86
N ASN A 79 30.14 -13.62 -2.71
CA ASN A 79 29.88 -14.35 -1.47
C ASN A 79 28.42 -14.24 -1.03
N ASN A 80 27.85 -13.03 -1.05
CA ASN A 80 26.44 -12.81 -0.67
C ASN A 80 25.48 -13.41 -1.69
N HIS A 81 25.85 -13.46 -2.97
CA HIS A 81 25.11 -14.19 -3.99
C HIS A 81 25.06 -15.69 -3.67
N MET A 82 26.21 -16.31 -3.40
CA MET A 82 26.32 -17.72 -3.02
C MET A 82 25.51 -18.02 -1.75
N LEU A 83 25.60 -17.13 -0.75
CA LEU A 83 24.85 -17.23 0.50
C LEU A 83 23.33 -17.25 0.26
N LEU A 84 22.83 -16.34 -0.58
CA LEU A 84 21.41 -16.27 -0.97
C LEU A 84 20.98 -17.51 -1.76
N TYR A 85 21.80 -17.98 -2.71
CA TYR A 85 21.54 -19.20 -3.47
C TYR A 85 21.39 -20.41 -2.55
N VAL A 86 22.37 -20.65 -1.68
CA VAL A 86 22.36 -21.81 -0.75
C VAL A 86 21.15 -21.74 0.18
N TYR A 87 20.87 -20.56 0.76
CA TYR A 87 19.75 -20.40 1.67
C TYR A 87 18.40 -20.65 0.97
N ALA A 88 18.20 -20.09 -0.22
CA ALA A 88 16.99 -20.28 -1.01
C ALA A 88 16.82 -21.76 -1.43
N ARG A 89 17.90 -22.43 -1.86
CA ARG A 89 17.88 -23.86 -2.23
C ARG A 89 17.50 -24.76 -1.06
N VAL A 90 17.96 -24.46 0.15
CA VAL A 90 17.66 -25.31 1.31
C VAL A 90 16.26 -25.03 1.84
N VAL A 91 15.94 -23.75 2.03
CA VAL A 91 14.72 -23.37 2.72
C VAL A 91 13.57 -23.23 1.73
N LEU A 92 13.70 -22.37 0.72
CA LEU A 92 12.60 -22.07 -0.18
C LEU A 92 12.31 -23.25 -1.10
N ASP A 93 13.31 -23.84 -1.76
CA ASP A 93 13.10 -25.00 -2.64
C ASP A 93 12.79 -26.29 -1.86
N GLY A 94 13.19 -26.36 -0.59
CA GLY A 94 12.82 -27.44 0.32
C GLY A 94 11.31 -27.53 0.60
N ILE A 95 10.56 -26.43 0.40
CA ILE A 95 9.11 -26.40 0.60
C ILE A 95 8.40 -27.08 -0.59
N ARG A 96 8.01 -28.33 -0.42
CA ARG A 96 7.28 -29.11 -1.42
C ARG A 96 5.78 -29.00 -1.16
N LEU A 97 5.09 -28.07 -1.82
CA LEU A 97 3.67 -27.77 -1.58
C LEU A 97 2.74 -28.99 -1.72
N ASP A 98 3.18 -30.02 -2.46
CA ASP A 98 2.43 -31.26 -2.66
C ASP A 98 2.65 -32.32 -1.57
N ASP A 99 3.56 -32.10 -0.62
CA ASP A 99 3.88 -33.07 0.43
C ASP A 99 2.92 -32.93 1.63
N PRO A 100 2.03 -33.92 1.87
CA PRO A 100 1.05 -33.85 2.94
C PRO A 100 1.66 -34.02 4.35
N PHE A 101 2.93 -34.42 4.47
CA PHE A 101 3.58 -34.70 5.75
C PHE A 101 4.54 -33.59 6.21
N LEU A 102 4.59 -32.47 5.49
CA LEU A 102 5.39 -31.32 5.91
C LEU A 102 4.90 -30.78 7.26
N ASP A 103 5.85 -30.50 8.14
CA ASP A 103 5.60 -29.70 9.34
C ASP A 103 5.41 -28.24 8.92
N TRP A 104 4.16 -27.86 8.71
CA TRP A 104 3.79 -26.50 8.28
C TRP A 104 4.20 -25.43 9.28
N ALA A 105 4.23 -25.73 10.58
CA ALA A 105 4.67 -24.78 11.59
C ALA A 105 6.17 -24.50 11.47
N HIS A 106 6.96 -25.55 11.24
CA HIS A 106 8.38 -25.42 10.94
C HIS A 106 8.60 -24.67 9.61
N VAL A 107 7.90 -25.04 8.54
CA VAL A 107 7.97 -24.37 7.23
C VAL A 107 7.69 -22.88 7.32
N ARG A 108 6.66 -22.48 8.08
CA ARG A 108 6.33 -21.07 8.29
C ARG A 108 7.44 -20.33 9.03
N THR A 109 7.96 -20.93 10.09
CA THR A 109 9.05 -20.36 10.90
C THR A 109 10.30 -20.15 10.04
N GLU A 110 10.71 -21.16 9.28
CA GLU A 110 11.87 -21.06 8.39
C GLU A 110 11.61 -20.14 7.19
N GLY A 111 10.38 -20.09 6.66
CA GLY A 111 9.99 -19.15 5.61
C GLY A 111 10.10 -17.69 6.05
N ILE A 112 9.64 -17.34 7.26
CA ILE A 112 9.79 -15.99 7.82
C ILE A 112 11.28 -15.64 8.01
N LYS A 113 12.06 -16.58 8.57
CA LYS A 113 13.51 -16.41 8.71
C LYS A 113 14.19 -16.20 7.35
N ALA A 114 13.78 -16.95 6.33
CA ALA A 114 14.28 -16.80 4.97
C ALA A 114 14.02 -15.41 4.42
N ILE A 115 12.78 -14.93 4.50
CA ILE A 115 12.40 -13.61 4.01
C ILE A 115 13.21 -12.52 4.72
N ASN A 116 13.37 -12.61 6.05
CA ASN A 116 14.15 -11.64 6.81
C ASN A 116 15.64 -11.69 6.46
N PHE A 117 16.18 -12.89 6.25
CA PHE A 117 17.54 -13.09 5.80
C PHE A 117 17.78 -12.47 4.41
N LEU A 118 16.88 -12.72 3.45
CA LEU A 118 16.94 -12.10 2.12
C LEU A 118 16.95 -10.57 2.24
N LYS A 119 16.04 -9.99 3.03
CA LYS A 119 16.00 -8.53 3.29
C LYS A 119 17.33 -8.03 3.84
N PHE A 120 17.88 -8.70 4.86
CA PHE A 120 19.14 -8.30 5.50
C PHE A 120 20.31 -8.32 4.51
N THR A 121 20.52 -9.43 3.81
CA THR A 121 21.66 -9.60 2.90
C THR A 121 21.56 -8.65 1.70
N ILE A 122 20.35 -8.42 1.16
CA ILE A 122 20.14 -7.45 0.08
C ILE A 122 20.37 -6.01 0.57
N LYS A 123 20.02 -5.68 1.82
CA LYS A 123 20.34 -4.38 2.42
C LYS A 123 21.83 -4.12 2.47
N GLU A 124 22.60 -5.14 2.88
CA GLU A 124 24.05 -5.05 3.01
C GLU A 124 24.73 -4.98 1.64
N THR A 125 24.22 -5.70 0.64
CA THR A 125 24.81 -5.76 -0.70
C THR A 125 23.75 -5.69 -1.81
N PRO A 126 23.17 -4.51 -2.08
CA PRO A 126 22.05 -4.38 -3.03
C PRO A 126 22.40 -4.83 -4.46
N LEU A 127 23.66 -4.64 -4.87
CA LEU A 127 24.14 -5.01 -6.21
C LEU A 127 24.06 -6.52 -6.49
N VAL A 128 23.88 -7.35 -5.45
CA VAL A 128 23.64 -8.79 -5.58
C VAL A 128 22.40 -9.10 -6.42
N LEU A 129 21.40 -8.22 -6.44
CA LEU A 129 20.18 -8.40 -7.21
C LEU A 129 20.46 -8.50 -8.72
N LYS A 130 21.34 -7.64 -9.23
CA LYS A 130 21.71 -7.60 -10.66
C LYS A 130 22.86 -8.55 -11.02
N HIS A 131 23.45 -9.23 -10.03
CA HIS A 131 24.59 -10.10 -10.24
C HIS A 131 24.20 -11.31 -11.09
N LYS A 132 25.00 -11.56 -12.13
CA LYS A 132 24.90 -12.70 -13.04
C LYS A 132 26.10 -13.60 -12.81
N VAL A 133 25.87 -14.90 -12.82
CA VAL A 133 26.92 -15.91 -12.64
C VAL A 133 27.30 -16.50 -13.99
N ASN A 134 28.46 -17.17 -14.04
CA ASN A 134 28.81 -17.96 -15.21
C ASN A 134 27.96 -19.25 -15.19
N GLY A 135 27.42 -19.67 -16.33
CA GLY A 135 26.40 -20.73 -16.41
C GLY A 135 26.81 -22.13 -15.94
N GLN A 136 28.05 -22.31 -15.47
CA GLN A 136 28.61 -23.56 -14.94
C GLN A 136 28.89 -23.51 -13.43
N GLU A 137 28.79 -22.35 -12.77
CA GLU A 137 29.14 -22.20 -11.36
C GLU A 137 28.07 -22.73 -10.41
N PHE A 138 26.81 -22.78 -10.84
CA PHE A 138 25.66 -23.18 -10.03
C PHE A 138 24.78 -24.17 -10.80
N MET A 139 24.52 -25.35 -10.22
CA MET A 139 23.76 -26.43 -10.87
C MET A 139 22.30 -26.06 -11.16
N PHE A 140 21.66 -25.30 -10.25
CA PHE A 140 20.22 -24.98 -10.31
C PHE A 140 19.91 -23.54 -10.74
N ARG A 141 20.91 -22.83 -11.27
CA ARG A 141 20.78 -21.44 -11.69
C ARG A 141 21.52 -21.19 -12.99
N GLY A 142 20.97 -20.35 -13.86
CA GLY A 142 21.62 -19.94 -15.11
C GLY A 142 22.33 -18.60 -14.98
N GLN A 143 22.48 -17.91 -16.11
CA GLN A 143 23.13 -16.60 -16.18
C GLN A 143 22.17 -15.42 -15.94
N GLU A 144 20.90 -15.71 -15.63
CA GLU A 144 19.90 -14.70 -15.30
C GLU A 144 20.31 -13.90 -14.04
N PRO A 145 19.91 -12.62 -13.91
CA PRO A 145 20.09 -11.86 -12.67
C PRO A 145 19.43 -12.56 -11.47
N LEU A 146 19.99 -12.39 -10.27
CA LEU A 146 19.53 -13.13 -9.07
C LEU A 146 18.04 -12.93 -8.80
N TRP A 147 17.55 -11.72 -8.95
CA TRP A 147 16.13 -11.41 -8.70
C TRP A 147 15.17 -12.22 -9.59
N VAL A 148 15.55 -12.52 -10.83
CA VAL A 148 14.73 -13.29 -11.79
C VAL A 148 14.58 -14.73 -11.32
N TRP A 149 15.65 -15.31 -10.76
CA TRP A 149 15.66 -16.66 -10.23
C TRP A 149 14.97 -16.76 -8.86
N LEU A 150 15.14 -15.74 -8.02
CA LEU A 150 14.63 -15.74 -6.64
C LEU A 150 13.12 -15.51 -6.55
N LEU A 151 12.56 -14.58 -7.35
CA LEU A 151 11.15 -14.20 -7.25
C LEU A 151 10.17 -15.37 -7.46
N PRO A 152 10.31 -16.25 -8.47
CA PRO A 152 9.41 -17.40 -8.64
C PRO A 152 9.32 -18.30 -7.40
N GLN A 153 10.44 -18.50 -6.71
CA GLN A 153 10.49 -19.36 -5.50
C GLN A 153 9.71 -18.77 -4.33
N LEU A 154 9.64 -17.44 -4.23
CA LEU A 154 8.85 -16.74 -3.21
C LEU A 154 7.38 -16.60 -3.64
N LEU A 155 7.15 -16.19 -4.88
CA LEU A 155 5.81 -15.91 -5.39
C LEU A 155 4.94 -17.17 -5.47
N ARG A 156 5.52 -18.36 -5.64
CA ARG A 156 4.75 -19.62 -5.55
C ARG A 156 4.10 -19.85 -4.17
N LEU A 157 4.67 -19.25 -3.10
CA LEU A 157 4.16 -19.35 -1.73
C LEU A 157 3.13 -18.25 -1.42
N LEU A 158 3.16 -17.14 -2.18
CA LEU A 158 2.28 -15.99 -1.97
C LEU A 158 0.82 -16.41 -2.12
N GLY A 159 0.02 -16.20 -1.07
CA GLY A 159 -1.39 -16.55 -1.04
C GLY A 159 -1.71 -18.04 -1.00
N HIS A 160 -0.70 -18.92 -0.89
CA HIS A 160 -0.95 -20.35 -0.80
C HIS A 160 -1.62 -20.68 0.55
N PRO A 161 -2.71 -21.47 0.61
CA PRO A 161 -3.48 -21.69 1.84
C PRO A 161 -2.65 -22.20 3.03
N GLN A 162 -1.67 -23.07 2.77
CA GLN A 162 -0.79 -23.61 3.82
C GLN A 162 0.30 -22.62 4.27
N CYS A 163 0.58 -21.61 3.44
CA CYS A 163 1.60 -20.58 3.64
C CYS A 163 1.00 -19.17 3.79
N ILE A 164 -0.29 -19.06 4.12
CA ILE A 164 -0.99 -17.78 4.13
C ILE A 164 -0.33 -16.74 5.04
N GLU A 165 0.25 -17.18 6.16
CA GLU A 165 1.01 -16.35 7.10
C GLU A 165 2.30 -15.75 6.51
N LEU A 166 2.83 -16.32 5.42
CA LEU A 166 3.98 -15.76 4.71
C LEU A 166 3.59 -14.62 3.77
N THR A 167 2.30 -14.42 3.48
CA THR A 167 1.81 -13.47 2.48
C THR A 167 2.28 -12.05 2.77
N GLU A 168 2.08 -11.56 3.99
CA GLU A 168 2.52 -10.23 4.42
C GLU A 168 4.05 -10.09 4.34
N GLY A 169 4.78 -11.13 4.76
CA GLY A 169 6.24 -11.15 4.69
C GLY A 169 6.77 -11.04 3.26
N ILE A 170 6.17 -11.80 2.33
CA ILE A 170 6.53 -11.81 0.91
C ILE A 170 6.14 -10.48 0.25
N GLU A 171 4.95 -9.96 0.52
CA GLU A 171 4.51 -8.66 0.01
C GLU A 171 5.43 -7.53 0.49
N GLY A 172 5.72 -7.49 1.79
CA GLY A 172 6.68 -6.54 2.36
C GLY A 172 8.10 -6.73 1.81
N PHE A 173 8.47 -7.94 1.38
CA PHE A 173 9.74 -8.16 0.66
C PHE A 173 9.72 -7.56 -0.75
N LEU A 174 8.63 -7.70 -1.50
CA LEU A 174 8.49 -7.06 -2.83
C LEU A 174 8.57 -5.54 -2.72
N GLN A 175 7.85 -4.95 -1.75
CA GLN A 175 7.90 -3.51 -1.48
C GLN A 175 9.32 -3.06 -1.10
N TYR A 176 10.00 -3.85 -0.25
CA TYR A 176 11.38 -3.62 0.12
C TYR A 176 12.35 -3.70 -1.07
N LEU A 177 12.19 -4.65 -1.98
CA LEU A 177 12.99 -4.76 -3.19
C LEU A 177 12.83 -3.52 -4.08
N ILE A 178 11.58 -3.10 -4.30
CA ILE A 178 11.25 -1.92 -5.11
C ILE A 178 11.87 -0.66 -4.50
N LEU A 179 11.77 -0.50 -3.17
CA LEU A 179 12.41 0.60 -2.44
C LEU A 179 13.94 0.57 -2.55
N THR A 180 14.55 -0.60 -2.35
CA THR A 180 16.00 -0.79 -2.42
C THR A 180 16.55 -0.38 -3.79
N VAL A 181 15.82 -0.73 -4.86
CA VAL A 181 16.15 -0.35 -6.23
C VAL A 181 16.03 1.16 -6.44
N ALA A 182 14.98 1.80 -5.91
CA ALA A 182 14.81 3.24 -5.99
C ALA A 182 15.93 4.00 -5.24
N GLN A 183 16.33 3.53 -4.06
CA GLN A 183 17.34 4.19 -3.22
C GLN A 183 18.78 3.96 -3.70
N THR A 184 19.04 2.90 -4.48
CA THR A 184 20.39 2.55 -4.94
C THR A 184 20.60 2.91 -6.40
N ARG A 185 21.34 3.99 -6.67
CA ARG A 185 21.62 4.48 -8.05
C ARG A 185 22.13 3.39 -9.01
N GLY A 186 23.00 2.50 -8.51
CA GLY A 186 23.55 1.40 -9.30
C GLY A 186 22.56 0.30 -9.68
N LEU A 187 21.30 0.40 -9.26
CA LEU A 187 20.20 -0.51 -9.58
C LEU A 187 19.07 0.18 -10.38
N TRP A 188 19.17 1.46 -10.72
CA TRP A 188 18.08 2.17 -11.40
C TRP A 188 17.72 1.56 -12.77
N ASP A 189 18.69 0.95 -13.44
CA ASP A 189 18.51 0.19 -14.68
C ASP A 189 17.61 -1.05 -14.50
N LEU A 190 17.50 -1.55 -13.25
CA LEU A 190 16.67 -2.70 -12.91
C LEU A 190 15.19 -2.33 -12.71
N ALA A 191 14.87 -1.07 -12.41
CA ALA A 191 13.50 -0.64 -12.11
C ALA A 191 12.49 -0.94 -13.24
N PRO A 192 12.77 -0.62 -14.52
CA PRO A 192 11.84 -0.98 -15.61
C PRO A 192 11.62 -2.49 -15.72
N ALA A 193 12.67 -3.30 -15.49
CA ALA A 193 12.58 -4.75 -15.61
C ALA A 193 11.73 -5.37 -14.48
N ILE A 194 11.94 -4.95 -13.23
CA ILE A 194 11.13 -5.40 -12.08
C ILE A 194 9.67 -4.97 -12.26
N MET A 195 9.43 -3.70 -12.61
CA MET A 195 8.07 -3.21 -12.81
C MET A 195 7.36 -3.97 -13.92
N LEU A 196 8.04 -4.23 -15.04
CA LEU A 196 7.45 -5.00 -16.13
C LEU A 196 7.21 -6.47 -15.71
N TYR A 197 8.11 -7.09 -14.95
CA TYR A 197 7.93 -8.44 -14.43
C TYR A 197 6.66 -8.54 -13.55
N LEU A 198 6.52 -7.64 -12.57
CA LEU A 198 5.38 -7.65 -11.66
C LEU A 198 4.07 -7.33 -12.39
N ARG A 199 4.07 -6.32 -13.28
CA ARG A 199 2.90 -5.95 -14.09
C ARG A 199 2.43 -7.07 -15.01
N THR A 200 3.36 -7.75 -15.68
CA THR A 200 3.02 -8.85 -16.59
C THR A 200 2.57 -10.10 -15.85
N THR A 201 3.13 -10.36 -14.66
CA THR A 201 2.64 -11.40 -13.75
C THR A 201 1.19 -11.13 -13.34
N LEU A 202 0.89 -9.90 -12.91
CA LEU A 202 -0.46 -9.52 -12.52
C LEU A 202 -1.43 -9.51 -13.71
N SER A 203 -1.02 -8.97 -14.86
CA SER A 203 -1.85 -8.96 -16.07
C SER A 203 -2.22 -10.39 -16.48
N ARG A 204 -1.26 -11.31 -16.43
CA ARG A 204 -1.50 -12.72 -16.77
C ARG A 204 -2.48 -13.39 -15.82
N LEU A 205 -2.37 -13.10 -14.53
CA LEU A 205 -3.36 -13.54 -13.54
C LEU A 205 -4.75 -13.01 -13.90
N LEU A 206 -4.89 -11.70 -14.12
CA LEU A 206 -6.16 -11.07 -14.45
C LEU A 206 -6.76 -11.62 -15.76
N ASP A 207 -5.97 -11.70 -16.83
CA ASP A 207 -6.37 -12.23 -18.13
C ASP A 207 -6.90 -13.66 -18.01
N TYR A 208 -6.21 -14.50 -17.22
CA TYR A 208 -6.64 -15.86 -16.97
C TYR A 208 -7.95 -15.88 -16.19
N LEU A 209 -8.03 -15.15 -15.09
CA LEU A 209 -9.19 -15.10 -14.21
C LEU A 209 -10.45 -14.49 -14.89
N GLN A 210 -10.27 -13.56 -15.82
CA GLN A 210 -11.34 -12.96 -16.62
C GLN A 210 -11.83 -13.84 -17.76
N ASN A 211 -11.11 -14.89 -18.14
CA ASN A 211 -11.51 -15.78 -19.23
C ASN A 211 -12.81 -16.52 -18.90
N LEU A 212 -13.86 -16.23 -19.67
CA LEU A 212 -15.21 -16.80 -19.51
C LEU A 212 -15.27 -18.32 -19.68
N SER A 213 -14.23 -18.92 -20.28
CA SER A 213 -14.15 -20.38 -20.47
C SER A 213 -13.79 -21.12 -19.17
N ILE A 214 -13.32 -20.39 -18.16
CA ILE A 214 -12.96 -20.97 -16.86
C ILE A 214 -14.22 -21.01 -16.02
N VAL A 215 -14.80 -22.19 -15.89
CA VAL A 215 -15.85 -22.44 -14.89
C VAL A 215 -15.13 -22.91 -13.64
N PRO A 216 -15.07 -22.11 -12.55
CA PRO A 216 -14.48 -22.59 -11.32
C PRO A 216 -15.26 -23.79 -10.85
N SER A 217 -14.57 -24.90 -10.63
CA SER A 217 -15.14 -26.01 -9.87
C SER A 217 -15.41 -25.53 -8.45
N SER A 218 -16.27 -26.23 -7.70
CA SER A 218 -16.46 -25.98 -6.26
C SER A 218 -15.15 -26.10 -5.47
N GLU A 219 -14.14 -26.76 -6.02
CA GLU A 219 -12.80 -26.91 -5.42
C GLU A 219 -11.85 -25.76 -5.80
N GLY A 220 -12.22 -24.92 -6.78
CA GLY A 220 -11.43 -23.76 -7.20
C GLY A 220 -10.10 -24.13 -7.87
N ILE A 221 -10.01 -25.29 -8.52
CA ILE A 221 -8.76 -25.75 -9.15
C ILE A 221 -8.53 -25.04 -10.49
N LEU A 222 -7.34 -24.49 -10.67
CA LEU A 222 -6.87 -23.86 -11.89
C LEU A 222 -5.96 -24.81 -12.67
N ARG A 223 -6.18 -24.91 -13.99
CA ARG A 223 -5.34 -25.72 -14.88
C ARG A 223 -4.52 -24.82 -15.79
N ASP A 224 -3.24 -25.11 -15.91
CA ASP A 224 -2.33 -24.46 -16.87
C ASP A 224 -2.06 -22.95 -16.64
N LEU A 225 -2.06 -22.51 -15.37
CA LEU A 225 -1.63 -21.17 -15.00
C LEU A 225 -0.17 -21.18 -14.54
N SER A 226 0.74 -20.85 -15.47
CA SER A 226 2.16 -20.63 -15.18
C SER A 226 2.48 -19.14 -15.15
N LEU A 227 3.28 -18.75 -14.15
CA LEU A 227 3.66 -17.38 -13.85
C LEU A 227 5.16 -17.28 -13.57
N PRO A 228 5.80 -16.15 -13.87
CA PRO A 228 5.31 -15.09 -14.75
C PRO A 228 5.15 -15.60 -16.21
N PRO A 229 4.57 -14.81 -17.13
CA PRO A 229 4.57 -15.15 -18.56
C PRO A 229 5.97 -15.36 -19.12
N ASP A 230 6.12 -16.29 -20.07
CA ASP A 230 7.41 -16.64 -20.67
C ASP A 230 8.18 -15.43 -21.20
N PHE A 231 7.49 -14.50 -21.87
CA PHE A 231 8.10 -13.28 -22.41
C PHE A 231 8.64 -12.34 -21.33
N ALA A 232 8.10 -12.41 -20.11
CA ALA A 232 8.57 -11.58 -19.01
C ALA A 232 9.97 -12.01 -18.57
N VAL A 233 10.30 -13.29 -18.72
CA VAL A 233 11.56 -13.91 -18.30
C VAL A 233 12.52 -14.12 -19.47
N SER A 234 12.02 -14.42 -20.67
CA SER A 234 12.84 -14.79 -21.84
C SER A 234 13.90 -13.74 -22.18
N ARG A 235 13.60 -12.45 -21.97
CA ARG A 235 14.55 -11.35 -22.14
C ARG A 235 15.81 -11.45 -21.26
N HIS A 236 15.76 -12.26 -20.21
CA HIS A 236 16.84 -12.47 -19.24
C HIS A 236 17.60 -13.78 -19.44
N LEU A 237 17.04 -14.71 -20.23
CA LEU A 237 17.58 -16.05 -20.48
C LEU A 237 18.56 -16.12 -21.67
N GLY A 238 18.59 -15.09 -22.52
CA GLY A 238 19.37 -15.15 -23.76
C GLY A 238 18.90 -16.32 -24.64
N ASP A 239 19.83 -17.17 -25.08
CA ASP A 239 19.54 -18.32 -25.95
C ASP A 239 19.12 -19.60 -25.20
N ASP A 240 19.25 -19.65 -23.86
CA ASP A 240 18.99 -20.88 -23.08
C ASP A 240 17.52 -21.01 -22.63
N LEU A 241 16.62 -21.13 -23.60
CA LEU A 241 15.18 -21.30 -23.34
C LEU A 241 14.84 -22.60 -22.60
N SER A 242 15.79 -23.54 -22.48
CA SER A 242 15.56 -24.82 -21.79
C SER A 242 15.29 -24.65 -20.28
N ARG A 243 15.71 -23.52 -19.70
CA ARG A 243 15.59 -23.21 -18.26
C ARG A 243 14.32 -22.43 -17.88
N LEU A 244 13.43 -22.15 -18.83
CA LEU A 244 12.17 -21.42 -18.57
C LEU A 244 11.33 -22.04 -17.44
N ASN A 245 11.31 -23.36 -17.36
CA ASN A 245 10.59 -24.10 -16.33
C ASN A 245 11.15 -23.88 -14.90
N GLN A 246 12.40 -23.43 -14.78
CA GLN A 246 13.02 -23.14 -13.47
C GLN A 246 12.76 -21.70 -13.02
N LEU A 247 12.37 -20.82 -13.94
CA LEU A 247 12.11 -19.40 -13.70
C LEU A 247 10.61 -19.07 -13.69
N THR A 248 9.77 -20.10 -13.69
CA THR A 248 8.32 -20.00 -13.62
C THR A 248 7.80 -20.92 -12.52
N TYR A 249 6.62 -20.60 -12.00
CA TYR A 249 5.88 -21.38 -11.02
C TYR A 249 4.44 -21.55 -11.47
N ARG A 250 3.70 -22.44 -10.80
CA ARG A 250 2.29 -22.72 -11.09
C ARG A 250 1.40 -22.24 -9.95
N VAL A 251 0.21 -21.75 -10.31
CA VAL A 251 -0.85 -21.43 -9.35
C VAL A 251 -2.02 -22.35 -9.64
N GLU A 252 -2.36 -23.18 -8.66
CA GLU A 252 -3.31 -24.27 -8.86
C GLU A 252 -4.69 -24.00 -8.26
N ARG A 253 -4.82 -22.93 -7.46
CA ARG A 253 -6.06 -22.64 -6.71
C ARG A 253 -6.52 -21.20 -6.88
N MET A 254 -7.84 -21.03 -7.00
CA MET A 254 -8.49 -19.72 -7.15
C MET A 254 -8.23 -18.78 -5.97
N PRO A 255 -8.35 -19.22 -4.69
CA PRO A 255 -8.07 -18.34 -3.56
C PRO A 255 -6.62 -17.85 -3.54
N GLN A 256 -5.68 -18.69 -3.98
CA GLN A 256 -4.29 -18.29 -4.12
C GLN A 256 -4.11 -17.24 -5.22
N ALA A 257 -4.68 -17.47 -6.41
CA ALA A 257 -4.61 -16.50 -7.51
C ALA A 257 -5.22 -15.15 -7.10
N LEU A 258 -6.35 -15.17 -6.39
CA LEU A 258 -7.00 -13.99 -5.83
C LEU A 258 -6.08 -13.23 -4.87
N GLN A 259 -5.51 -13.92 -3.89
CA GLN A 259 -4.61 -13.30 -2.92
C GLN A 259 -3.35 -12.75 -3.61
N GLN A 260 -2.82 -13.43 -4.64
CA GLN A 260 -1.71 -12.92 -5.43
C GLN A 260 -2.07 -11.65 -6.21
N CYS A 261 -3.28 -11.55 -6.76
CA CYS A 261 -3.73 -10.33 -7.41
C CYS A 261 -3.71 -9.13 -6.46
N LEU A 262 -4.21 -9.32 -5.23
CA LEU A 262 -4.23 -8.29 -4.20
C LEU A 262 -2.81 -7.89 -3.79
N SER A 263 -1.99 -8.85 -3.35
CA SER A 263 -0.63 -8.56 -2.87
C SER A 263 0.31 -8.01 -3.96
N LEU A 264 0.16 -8.44 -5.21
CA LEU A 264 0.90 -7.82 -6.33
C LEU A 264 0.40 -6.40 -6.63
N GLY A 265 -0.91 -6.16 -6.54
CA GLY A 265 -1.49 -4.83 -6.63
C GLY A 265 -0.97 -3.90 -5.53
N ASP A 266 -0.88 -4.40 -4.30
CA ASP A 266 -0.31 -3.69 -3.16
C ASP A 266 1.16 -3.34 -3.39
N ALA A 267 1.98 -4.31 -3.78
CA ALA A 267 3.39 -4.09 -4.12
C ALA A 267 3.58 -3.07 -5.26
N LEU A 268 2.75 -3.12 -6.30
CA LEU A 268 2.80 -2.20 -7.44
C LEU A 268 2.28 -0.79 -7.11
N SER A 269 1.41 -0.66 -6.11
CA SER A 269 0.93 0.63 -5.61
C SER A 269 1.95 1.32 -4.69
N TYR A 270 2.86 0.56 -4.08
CA TYR A 270 3.79 1.04 -3.05
C TYR A 270 4.65 2.25 -3.45
N PRO A 271 5.22 2.34 -4.68
CA PRO A 271 5.99 3.52 -5.09
C PRO A 271 5.19 4.82 -5.07
N LEU A 272 3.88 4.74 -5.28
CA LEU A 272 3.00 5.90 -5.23
C LEU A 272 2.64 6.26 -3.79
N LEU A 273 2.38 5.25 -2.95
CA LEU A 273 1.77 5.42 -1.62
C LEU A 273 2.79 5.70 -0.50
N SER A 274 4.02 5.20 -0.63
CA SER A 274 5.04 5.31 0.42
C SER A 274 5.50 6.75 0.74
N GLY A 275 5.35 7.67 -0.22
CA GLY A 275 5.82 9.06 -0.07
C GLY A 275 7.34 9.22 -0.09
N ASP A 276 8.11 8.15 -0.35
CA ASP A 276 9.58 8.24 -0.42
C ASP A 276 10.01 8.96 -1.71
N VAL A 277 10.83 10.00 -1.54
CA VAL A 277 11.38 10.83 -2.63
C VAL A 277 12.24 10.03 -3.61
N ALA A 278 12.78 8.88 -3.20
CA ALA A 278 13.56 8.02 -4.08
C ALA A 278 12.74 7.51 -5.28
N PHE A 279 11.43 7.33 -5.12
CA PHE A 279 10.56 6.88 -6.21
C PHE A 279 10.36 7.94 -7.28
N ASP A 280 10.42 9.23 -6.93
CA ASP A 280 10.30 10.31 -7.90
C ASP A 280 11.56 10.46 -8.78
N MET A 281 12.68 9.85 -8.37
CA MET A 281 13.94 9.87 -9.11
C MET A 281 14.00 8.85 -10.26
N VAL A 282 13.05 7.90 -10.32
CA VAL A 282 13.05 6.80 -11.30
C VAL A 282 11.70 6.74 -12.00
N SER A 283 11.64 7.17 -13.27
CA SER A 283 10.38 7.37 -14.01
C SER A 283 9.52 6.12 -14.16
N SER A 284 10.13 4.93 -14.23
CA SER A 284 9.40 3.67 -14.41
C SER A 284 8.39 3.38 -13.29
N PHE A 285 8.61 3.92 -12.09
CA PHE A 285 7.69 3.76 -10.97
C PHE A 285 6.43 4.64 -11.11
N SER A 286 6.56 5.85 -11.64
CA SER A 286 5.42 6.77 -11.82
C SER A 286 4.55 6.42 -13.04
N GLU A 287 5.14 5.82 -14.07
CA GLU A 287 4.44 5.43 -15.31
C GLU A 287 3.41 4.30 -15.13
N SER A 288 3.45 3.58 -14.01
CA SER A 288 2.61 2.39 -13.80
C SER A 288 1.23 2.69 -13.23
N VAL A 289 0.97 3.92 -12.77
CA VAL A 289 -0.28 4.27 -12.05
C VAL A 289 -1.53 4.16 -12.94
N VAL A 290 -1.46 4.60 -14.20
CA VAL A 290 -2.62 4.55 -15.12
C VAL A 290 -3.08 3.11 -15.32
N TRP A 291 -2.12 2.20 -15.53
CA TRP A 291 -2.35 0.77 -15.70
C TRP A 291 -2.83 0.11 -14.40
N LEU A 292 -2.31 0.54 -13.25
CA LEU A 292 -2.74 0.02 -11.95
C LEU A 292 -4.22 0.31 -11.70
N LEU A 293 -4.71 1.51 -12.07
CA LEU A 293 -6.13 1.84 -11.97
C LEU A 293 -7.00 0.91 -12.84
N ASP A 294 -6.55 0.57 -14.05
CA ASP A 294 -7.26 -0.39 -14.91
C ASP A 294 -7.23 -1.81 -14.29
N ALA A 295 -6.09 -2.22 -13.76
CA ALA A 295 -5.96 -3.51 -13.07
C ALA A 295 -6.89 -3.62 -11.84
N LEU A 296 -7.12 -2.52 -11.10
CA LEU A 296 -8.06 -2.51 -9.97
C LEU A 296 -9.52 -2.67 -10.44
N VAL A 297 -9.89 -2.11 -11.60
CA VAL A 297 -11.19 -2.37 -12.25
C VAL A 297 -11.32 -3.85 -12.58
N ASP A 298 -10.27 -4.42 -13.19
CA ASP A 298 -10.24 -5.82 -13.60
C ASP A 298 -10.37 -6.76 -12.39
N MET A 299 -9.63 -6.47 -11.31
CA MET A 299 -9.74 -7.19 -10.03
C MET A 299 -11.15 -7.16 -9.48
N ARG A 300 -11.81 -5.99 -9.44
CA ARG A 300 -13.18 -5.90 -8.92
C ARG A 300 -14.18 -6.62 -9.81
N SER A 301 -14.06 -6.47 -11.14
CA SER A 301 -14.94 -7.13 -12.10
C SER A 301 -14.92 -8.66 -11.93
N PHE A 302 -13.74 -9.20 -11.64
CA PHE A 302 -13.54 -10.61 -11.36
C PHE A 302 -14.14 -11.00 -10.00
N GLN A 303 -13.82 -10.27 -8.93
CA GLN A 303 -14.35 -10.56 -7.59
C GLN A 303 -15.87 -10.63 -7.58
N LYS A 304 -16.52 -9.66 -8.22
CA LYS A 304 -17.98 -9.61 -8.37
C LYS A 304 -18.54 -10.82 -9.14
N ARG A 305 -17.84 -11.27 -10.18
CA ARG A 305 -18.27 -12.43 -11.00
C ARG A 305 -18.34 -13.71 -10.16
N TYR A 306 -17.41 -13.89 -9.24
CA TYR A 306 -17.26 -15.11 -8.45
C TYR A 306 -17.65 -14.96 -6.98
N GLU A 307 -18.30 -13.86 -6.62
CA GLU A 307 -18.72 -13.54 -5.24
C GLU A 307 -19.58 -14.64 -4.61
N SER A 308 -20.39 -15.34 -5.41
CA SER A 308 -21.20 -16.49 -4.96
C SER A 308 -20.39 -17.73 -4.58
N VAL A 309 -19.18 -17.89 -5.12
CA VAL A 309 -18.31 -19.06 -4.88
C VAL A 309 -17.17 -18.70 -3.93
N PHE A 310 -16.62 -17.50 -4.07
CA PHE A 310 -15.54 -16.95 -3.26
C PHE A 310 -15.97 -15.57 -2.75
N PRO A 311 -16.63 -15.49 -1.59
CA PRO A 311 -17.07 -14.22 -1.04
C PRO A 311 -15.84 -13.35 -0.77
N GLY A 312 -15.81 -12.16 -1.39
CA GLY A 312 -14.71 -11.22 -1.29
C GLY A 312 -15.22 -9.82 -1.08
N SER A 313 -14.76 -9.15 -0.02
CA SER A 313 -15.16 -7.77 0.27
C SER A 313 -14.56 -6.80 -0.77
N PRO A 314 -15.34 -5.85 -1.31
CA PRO A 314 -14.81 -4.77 -2.15
C PRO A 314 -13.89 -3.81 -1.39
N LEU A 315 -13.89 -3.88 -0.05
CA LEU A 315 -13.27 -2.91 0.84
C LEU A 315 -11.79 -2.69 0.56
N HIS A 316 -11.03 -3.77 0.31
CA HIS A 316 -9.60 -3.68 0.00
C HIS A 316 -9.33 -2.82 -1.25
N ILE A 317 -10.11 -3.05 -2.32
CA ILE A 317 -9.97 -2.32 -3.59
C ILE A 317 -10.40 -0.85 -3.42
N ILE A 318 -11.48 -0.60 -2.66
CA ILE A 318 -11.95 0.76 -2.33
C ILE A 318 -10.88 1.50 -1.54
N GLN A 319 -10.38 0.90 -0.46
CA GLN A 319 -9.36 1.48 0.40
C GLN A 319 -8.08 1.76 -0.40
N LYS A 320 -7.67 0.84 -1.27
CA LYS A 320 -6.51 1.04 -2.15
C LYS A 320 -6.71 2.20 -3.11
N THR A 321 -7.88 2.26 -3.75
CA THR A 321 -8.22 3.35 -4.69
C THR A 321 -8.26 4.69 -3.97
N LEU A 322 -8.80 4.74 -2.74
CA LEU A 322 -8.81 5.91 -1.87
C LEU A 322 -7.39 6.39 -1.53
N GLN A 323 -6.51 5.47 -1.12
CA GLN A 323 -5.09 5.78 -0.87
C GLN A 323 -4.41 6.38 -2.11
N ILE A 324 -4.69 5.83 -3.30
CA ILE A 324 -4.18 6.34 -4.58
C ILE A 324 -4.71 7.76 -4.85
N VAL A 325 -6.02 8.00 -4.66
CA VAL A 325 -6.64 9.33 -4.83
C VAL A 325 -5.99 10.37 -3.91
N GLN A 326 -5.77 10.02 -2.64
CA GLN A 326 -5.12 10.90 -1.66
C GLN A 326 -3.65 11.18 -2.05
N ALA A 327 -2.89 10.16 -2.43
CA ALA A 327 -1.50 10.31 -2.86
C ALA A 327 -1.38 11.20 -4.11
N LEU A 328 -2.25 11.03 -5.11
CA LEU A 328 -2.26 11.84 -6.32
C LEU A 328 -2.72 13.29 -6.08
N SER A 329 -3.55 13.51 -5.05
CA SER A 329 -3.97 14.87 -4.64
C SER A 329 -2.82 15.65 -4.01
N ASN A 330 -1.93 14.96 -3.29
CA ASN A 330 -0.78 15.57 -2.61
C ASN A 330 0.44 15.76 -3.53
N LYS A 331 0.57 14.98 -4.61
CA LYS A 331 1.68 15.11 -5.57
C LYS A 331 1.49 16.29 -6.53
N LYS A 332 2.52 17.14 -6.63
CA LYS A 332 2.59 18.24 -7.61
C LYS A 332 2.90 17.70 -9.01
N GLY A 333 2.38 18.34 -10.05
CA GLY A 333 2.68 18.00 -11.46
C GLY A 333 1.91 16.79 -12.02
N VAL A 334 1.01 16.18 -11.24
CA VAL A 334 0.13 15.10 -11.71
C VAL A 334 -0.96 15.69 -12.62
N GLY A 335 -1.13 15.09 -13.81
CA GLY A 335 -2.16 15.51 -14.76
C GLY A 335 -3.57 15.38 -14.20
N VAL A 336 -4.42 16.39 -14.44
CA VAL A 336 -5.83 16.42 -14.01
C VAL A 336 -6.59 15.17 -14.46
N SER A 337 -6.34 14.70 -15.68
CA SER A 337 -6.98 13.49 -16.22
C SER A 337 -6.70 12.22 -15.39
N LEU A 338 -5.48 12.06 -14.86
CA LEU A 338 -5.14 10.90 -14.04
C LEU A 338 -5.84 10.96 -12.68
N ARG A 339 -5.87 12.15 -12.06
CA ARG A 339 -6.63 12.36 -10.81
C ARG A 339 -8.11 12.06 -11.02
N ASN A 340 -8.68 12.59 -12.09
CA ASN A 340 -10.09 12.36 -12.43
C ASN A 340 -10.38 10.88 -12.70
N LYS A 341 -9.46 10.15 -13.36
CA LYS A 341 -9.59 8.70 -13.55
C LYS A 341 -9.64 7.96 -12.22
N ALA A 342 -8.73 8.27 -11.29
CA ALA A 342 -8.69 7.64 -9.96
C ALA A 342 -9.96 7.94 -9.15
N VAL A 343 -10.45 9.19 -9.15
CA VAL A 343 -11.68 9.55 -8.44
C VAL A 343 -12.90 8.94 -9.10
N THR A 344 -12.95 8.89 -10.44
CA THR A 344 -14.03 8.21 -11.18
C THR A 344 -14.11 6.74 -10.78
N LEU A 345 -12.98 6.04 -10.71
CA LEU A 345 -12.95 4.66 -10.23
C LEU A 345 -13.49 4.56 -8.80
N LEU A 346 -13.08 5.44 -7.90
CA LEU A 346 -13.57 5.46 -6.51
C LEU A 346 -15.09 5.68 -6.44
N VAL A 347 -15.64 6.59 -7.24
CA VAL A 347 -17.09 6.82 -7.35
C VAL A 347 -17.81 5.55 -7.80
N LEU A 348 -17.31 4.86 -8.82
CA LEU A 348 -17.93 3.64 -9.33
C LEU A 348 -17.89 2.49 -8.31
N LEU A 349 -16.78 2.32 -7.60
CA LEU A 349 -16.64 1.29 -6.57
C LEU A 349 -17.56 1.56 -5.37
N CYS A 350 -17.61 2.80 -4.90
CA CYS A 350 -18.51 3.22 -3.82
C CYS A 350 -19.99 3.06 -4.22
N GLY A 351 -20.35 3.41 -5.47
CA GLY A 351 -21.70 3.25 -5.98
C GLY A 351 -22.12 1.78 -6.10
N GLU A 352 -21.20 0.91 -6.49
CA GLU A 352 -21.45 -0.53 -6.49
C GLU A 352 -21.71 -1.07 -5.08
N MET A 353 -20.91 -0.67 -4.08
CA MET A 353 -21.12 -1.08 -2.69
C MET A 353 -22.47 -0.59 -2.17
N ALA A 354 -22.81 0.67 -2.43
CA ALA A 354 -24.11 1.25 -2.09
C ALA A 354 -25.31 0.56 -2.77
N SER A 355 -25.11 -0.04 -3.95
CA SER A 355 -26.16 -0.69 -4.73
C SER A 355 -26.31 -2.20 -4.46
N SER A 356 -25.44 -2.80 -3.65
CA SER A 356 -25.46 -4.25 -3.41
C SER A 356 -26.72 -4.69 -2.65
N PRO A 357 -27.41 -5.78 -3.04
CA PRO A 357 -28.60 -6.25 -2.34
C PRO A 357 -28.30 -6.82 -0.94
N ASP A 358 -27.06 -7.26 -0.68
CA ASP A 358 -26.60 -7.82 0.61
C ASP A 358 -26.18 -6.73 1.62
N ASN A 359 -26.79 -5.54 1.54
CA ASN A 359 -26.38 -4.30 2.20
C ASN A 359 -26.60 -4.25 3.73
N SER A 360 -26.37 -5.37 4.41
CA SER A 360 -26.13 -5.42 5.85
C SER A 360 -24.92 -4.54 6.23
N PRO A 361 -23.70 -4.64 5.67
CA PRO A 361 -22.51 -4.07 6.33
C PRO A 361 -22.46 -2.52 6.42
N MET A 362 -23.11 -1.79 5.51
CA MET A 362 -23.21 -0.31 5.62
C MET A 362 -24.21 0.17 6.67
N LEU A 363 -25.24 -0.64 6.94
CA LEU A 363 -26.33 -0.38 7.90
C LEU A 363 -26.15 -1.21 9.19
N ASP A 364 -25.23 -2.17 9.19
CA ASP A 364 -24.90 -3.03 10.30
C ASP A 364 -24.10 -2.19 11.29
N SER A 365 -24.68 -2.03 12.48
CA SER A 365 -24.06 -1.29 13.57
C SER A 365 -22.71 -1.84 14.01
N THR A 366 -22.35 -3.07 13.59
CA THR A 366 -21.13 -3.75 14.02
C THR A 366 -19.92 -3.57 13.09
N ASP A 367 -20.13 -3.17 11.81
CA ASP A 367 -19.04 -3.00 10.84
C ASP A 367 -18.60 -1.53 10.71
N GLU A 368 -18.00 -1.02 11.78
CA GLU A 368 -17.53 0.38 11.84
C GLU A 368 -16.45 0.71 10.79
N GLU A 369 -15.61 -0.27 10.43
CA GLU A 369 -14.50 -0.09 9.48
C GLU A 369 -15.00 0.15 8.06
N THR A 370 -15.95 -0.65 7.58
CA THR A 370 -16.57 -0.46 6.25
C THR A 370 -17.22 0.92 6.14
N ARG A 371 -17.98 1.34 7.17
CA ARG A 371 -18.61 2.66 7.19
C ARG A 371 -17.57 3.79 7.18
N ARG A 372 -16.51 3.67 8.00
CA ARG A 372 -15.44 4.68 8.05
C ARG A 372 -14.80 4.84 6.67
N ILE A 373 -14.37 3.74 6.05
CA ILE A 373 -13.71 3.78 4.73
C ILE A 373 -14.64 4.39 3.68
N TYR A 374 -15.93 4.04 3.69
CA TYR A 374 -16.90 4.65 2.78
C TYR A 374 -17.07 6.15 3.00
N CYS A 375 -17.26 6.60 4.24
CA CYS A 375 -17.40 8.02 4.57
C CYS A 375 -16.17 8.84 4.16
N VAL A 376 -14.96 8.32 4.44
CA VAL A 376 -13.70 8.97 4.03
C VAL A 376 -13.58 8.99 2.50
N ALA A 377 -14.02 7.92 1.80
CA ALA A 377 -14.08 7.91 0.35
C ALA A 377 -15.05 8.97 -0.21
N LEU A 378 -16.24 9.12 0.39
CA LEU A 378 -17.20 10.18 0.02
C LEU A 378 -16.62 11.58 0.23
N ALA A 379 -15.92 11.81 1.35
CA ALA A 379 -15.25 13.08 1.60
C ALA A 379 -14.16 13.37 0.54
N ALA A 380 -13.33 12.38 0.20
CA ALA A 380 -12.31 12.51 -0.85
C ALA A 380 -12.92 12.79 -2.24
N ILE A 381 -14.02 12.12 -2.58
CA ILE A 381 -14.79 12.38 -3.82
C ILE A 381 -15.33 13.81 -3.80
N THR A 382 -15.93 14.24 -2.69
CA THR A 382 -16.49 15.59 -2.52
C THR A 382 -15.41 16.65 -2.76
N LYS A 383 -14.22 16.46 -2.19
CA LYS A 383 -13.07 17.36 -2.41
C LYS A 383 -12.73 17.51 -3.89
N ALA A 384 -12.71 16.40 -4.63
CA ALA A 384 -12.43 16.43 -6.06
C ALA A 384 -13.54 17.10 -6.88
N CYS A 385 -14.80 16.97 -6.44
CA CYS A 385 -15.95 17.56 -7.12
C CYS A 385 -16.01 19.09 -7.04
N ILE A 386 -15.39 19.71 -6.02
CA ILE A 386 -15.32 21.19 -5.89
C ILE A 386 -14.68 21.82 -7.13
N GLY A 387 -13.69 21.15 -7.74
CA GLY A 387 -12.99 21.63 -8.92
C GLY A 387 -13.49 21.07 -10.26
N ASP A 388 -14.37 20.07 -10.26
CA ASP A 388 -14.79 19.34 -11.47
C ASP A 388 -16.29 19.02 -11.47
N ARG A 389 -17.04 19.81 -12.24
CA ARG A 389 -18.51 19.71 -12.34
C ARG A 389 -19.01 18.43 -13.02
N PRO A 390 -18.44 17.95 -14.14
CA PRO A 390 -18.75 16.62 -14.67
C PRO A 390 -18.61 15.51 -13.63
N LEU A 391 -17.51 15.51 -12.88
CA LEU A 391 -17.26 14.53 -11.83
C LEU A 391 -18.30 14.62 -10.71
N GLY A 392 -18.64 15.83 -10.28
CA GLY A 392 -19.72 16.08 -9.31
C GLY A 392 -21.07 15.52 -9.75
N ARG A 393 -21.45 15.69 -11.02
CA ARG A 393 -22.70 15.13 -11.57
C ARG A 393 -22.72 13.61 -11.55
N LEU A 394 -21.60 12.97 -11.91
CA LEU A 394 -21.46 11.51 -11.84
C LEU A 394 -21.59 11.03 -10.38
N ALA A 395 -20.87 11.68 -9.46
CA ALA A 395 -20.87 11.33 -8.04
C ALA A 395 -22.28 11.43 -7.43
N VAL A 396 -23.02 12.51 -7.69
CA VAL A 396 -24.42 12.65 -7.21
C VAL A 396 -25.31 11.54 -7.76
N SER A 397 -25.25 11.31 -9.08
CA SER A 397 -26.10 10.30 -9.72
C SER A 397 -25.87 8.90 -9.15
N LYS A 398 -24.61 8.54 -8.83
CA LYS A 398 -24.24 7.19 -8.38
C LYS A 398 -24.25 6.99 -6.86
N LEU A 399 -24.04 8.05 -6.09
CA LEU A 399 -23.81 7.94 -4.64
C LEU A 399 -24.88 8.61 -3.81
N VAL A 400 -25.61 9.58 -4.37
CA VAL A 400 -26.64 10.33 -3.65
C VAL A 400 -28.03 9.91 -4.11
N ASP A 401 -28.28 9.91 -5.41
CA ASP A 401 -29.61 9.62 -5.94
C ASP A 401 -29.93 8.12 -5.85
N GLU A 402 -28.99 7.25 -6.24
CA GLU A 402 -29.14 5.79 -6.10
C GLU A 402 -29.29 5.36 -4.63
N THR A 403 -28.50 5.91 -3.70
CA THR A 403 -28.63 5.60 -2.26
C THR A 403 -29.94 6.11 -1.68
N SER A 404 -30.39 7.31 -2.05
CA SER A 404 -31.67 7.87 -1.59
C SER A 404 -32.86 7.04 -2.07
N LEU A 405 -32.76 6.45 -3.27
CA LEU A 405 -33.79 5.56 -3.82
C LEU A 405 -33.82 4.20 -3.11
N LEU A 406 -32.65 3.64 -2.78
CA LEU A 406 -32.54 2.33 -2.13
C LEU A 406 -32.81 2.40 -0.61
N TYR A 407 -32.46 3.52 0.04
CA TYR A 407 -32.54 3.70 1.50
C TYR A 407 -33.27 5.00 1.88
N PRO A 408 -34.59 5.09 1.64
CA PRO A 408 -35.37 6.26 2.01
C PRO A 408 -35.44 6.49 3.54
N GLU A 409 -35.21 5.45 4.35
CA GLU A 409 -35.23 5.49 5.81
C GLU A 409 -33.82 5.64 6.44
N MET A 410 -32.79 5.99 5.66
CA MET A 410 -31.44 6.17 6.20
C MET A 410 -31.48 7.15 7.38
N GLN A 411 -31.00 6.72 8.54
CA GLN A 411 -31.10 7.50 9.78
C GLN A 411 -30.45 8.87 9.59
N SER A 412 -31.28 9.92 9.67
CA SER A 412 -30.84 11.30 9.79
C SER A 412 -29.83 11.38 10.93
N GLU A 413 -28.74 12.13 10.75
CA GLU A 413 -27.65 12.30 11.74
C GLU A 413 -26.58 11.20 11.81
N THR A 414 -26.54 10.26 10.88
CA THR A 414 -25.37 9.38 10.71
C THR A 414 -24.26 10.05 9.91
N ASP A 415 -23.01 9.63 10.08
CA ASP A 415 -21.88 10.16 9.30
C ASP A 415 -22.04 9.88 7.80
N ILE A 416 -22.65 8.75 7.42
CA ILE A 416 -22.98 8.42 6.03
C ILE A 416 -23.99 9.42 5.47
N TRP A 417 -25.04 9.72 6.23
CA TRP A 417 -26.03 10.73 5.83
C TRP A 417 -25.38 12.11 5.66
N ARG A 418 -24.59 12.56 6.65
CA ARG A 418 -23.93 13.87 6.62
C ARG A 418 -22.96 13.97 5.44
N THR A 419 -22.09 12.99 5.23
CA THR A 419 -21.14 12.97 4.09
C THR A 419 -21.87 12.99 2.74
N THR A 420 -22.98 12.25 2.61
CA THR A 420 -23.82 12.24 1.40
C THR A 420 -24.48 13.60 1.14
N GLN A 421 -25.00 14.26 2.20
CA GLN A 421 -25.56 15.60 2.08
C GLN A 421 -24.51 16.66 1.74
N THR A 422 -23.30 16.56 2.32
CA THR A 422 -22.18 17.45 1.95
C THR A 422 -21.86 17.32 0.45
N LEU A 423 -21.79 16.10 -0.08
CA LEU A 423 -21.58 15.87 -1.52
C LEU A 423 -22.70 16.52 -2.35
N ARG A 424 -23.97 16.35 -1.95
CA ARG A 424 -25.13 16.95 -2.63
C ARG A 424 -25.06 18.47 -2.65
N GLN A 425 -24.75 19.11 -1.53
CA GLN A 425 -24.71 20.57 -1.43
C GLN A 425 -23.53 21.16 -2.22
N VAL A 426 -22.35 20.55 -2.13
CA VAL A 426 -21.15 21.01 -2.86
C VAL A 426 -21.34 20.97 -4.38
N THR A 427 -22.11 19.99 -4.86
CA THR A 427 -22.34 19.78 -6.30
C THR A 427 -23.64 20.40 -6.81
N ALA A 428 -24.44 21.01 -5.92
CA ALA A 428 -25.70 21.66 -6.28
C ALA A 428 -25.48 22.80 -7.28
N THR A 429 -26.49 23.06 -8.10
CA THR A 429 -26.51 24.23 -9.00
C THR A 429 -27.78 25.05 -8.72
N PRO A 430 -27.66 26.31 -8.22
CA PRO A 430 -26.42 27.00 -7.84
C PRO A 430 -25.77 26.37 -6.58
N GLN A 431 -24.44 26.46 -6.49
CA GLN A 431 -23.72 26.01 -5.30
C GLN A 431 -23.98 26.99 -4.15
N PRO A 432 -24.35 26.50 -2.95
CA PRO A 432 -24.57 27.37 -1.79
C PRO A 432 -23.24 28.00 -1.32
N GLU A 433 -23.29 29.27 -0.92
CA GLU A 433 -22.15 29.99 -0.35
C GLU A 433 -21.77 29.48 1.05
N LEU A 434 -22.76 28.98 1.82
CA LEU A 434 -22.60 28.41 3.15
C LEU A 434 -23.29 27.05 3.21
N LEU A 435 -22.57 26.02 3.65
CA LEU A 435 -23.13 24.70 3.94
C LEU A 435 -23.96 24.73 5.23
N ASP A 436 -24.93 23.83 5.35
CA ASP A 436 -25.77 23.78 6.55
C ASP A 436 -24.96 23.43 7.81
N ASN A 437 -25.38 23.99 8.95
CA ASN A 437 -24.74 23.77 10.26
C ASN A 437 -24.73 22.27 10.65
N ASP A 438 -25.68 21.47 10.16
CA ASP A 438 -25.73 20.03 10.41
C ASP A 438 -24.60 19.24 9.74
N LEU A 439 -23.89 19.87 8.80
CA LEU A 439 -22.74 19.34 8.09
C LEU A 439 -21.41 19.83 8.66
N HIS A 440 -21.43 20.61 9.75
CA HIS A 440 -20.22 21.10 10.39
C HIS A 440 -19.35 19.93 10.90
N PRO A 441 -18.02 19.96 10.75
CA PRO A 441 -17.14 18.85 11.11
C PRO A 441 -17.31 18.32 12.56
N SER A 442 -17.60 19.22 13.50
CA SER A 442 -17.82 18.86 14.91
C SER A 442 -19.00 17.90 15.15
N LYS A 443 -19.92 17.77 14.19
CA LYS A 443 -21.09 16.88 14.29
C LYS A 443 -20.83 15.45 13.78
N PHE A 444 -19.67 15.18 13.19
CA PHE A 444 -19.28 13.83 12.77
C PHE A 444 -18.80 13.02 13.98
N GLN A 445 -19.21 11.76 14.05
CA GLN A 445 -18.91 10.86 15.17
C GLN A 445 -17.49 10.31 15.06
N ASP A 446 -17.09 9.85 13.86
CA ASP A 446 -15.77 9.30 13.61
C ASP A 446 -14.71 10.40 13.40
N GLU A 447 -13.56 10.28 14.06
CA GLU A 447 -12.47 11.25 14.03
C GLU A 447 -11.81 11.35 12.65
N TYR A 448 -11.61 10.23 11.94
CA TYR A 448 -11.01 10.23 10.61
C TYR A 448 -11.95 10.86 9.58
N VAL A 449 -13.26 10.63 9.72
CA VAL A 449 -14.26 11.29 8.86
C VAL A 449 -14.27 12.79 9.13
N ARG A 450 -14.19 13.21 10.39
CA ARG A 450 -14.10 14.63 10.77
C ARG A 450 -12.90 15.30 10.13
N GLU A 451 -11.69 14.74 10.27
CA GLU A 451 -10.47 15.26 9.66
C GLU A 451 -10.61 15.38 8.12
N ALA A 452 -11.21 14.37 7.48
CA ALA A 452 -11.43 14.39 6.04
C ALA A 452 -12.38 15.52 5.59
N ILE A 453 -13.41 15.83 6.38
CA ILE A 453 -14.36 16.92 6.11
C ILE A 453 -13.74 18.29 6.42
N GLU A 454 -12.95 18.43 7.48
CA GLU A 454 -12.18 19.65 7.77
C GLU A 454 -11.21 19.99 6.62
N ALA A 455 -10.59 18.96 6.02
CA ALA A 455 -9.69 19.11 4.87
C ALA A 455 -10.37 19.56 3.57
N LEU A 456 -11.71 19.73 3.56
CA LEU A 456 -12.46 20.36 2.47
C LEU A 456 -12.39 21.89 2.52
N SER A 457 -12.07 22.47 3.69
CA SER A 457 -11.95 23.93 3.91
C SER A 457 -13.19 24.72 3.44
N MET A 458 -14.38 24.18 3.70
CA MET A 458 -15.67 24.80 3.35
C MET A 458 -16.15 25.76 4.45
N THR A 459 -17.00 26.72 4.08
CA THR A 459 -17.65 27.65 5.01
C THR A 459 -19.04 27.12 5.39
N TYR A 460 -19.39 27.16 6.67
CA TYR A 460 -20.64 26.64 7.21
C TYR A 460 -21.49 27.77 7.80
N LYS A 461 -22.82 27.62 7.77
CA LYS A 461 -23.74 28.51 8.47
C LYS A 461 -23.47 28.43 9.97
N GLU A 462 -23.46 29.58 10.63
CA GLU A 462 -23.41 29.64 12.09
C GLU A 462 -24.59 28.87 12.70
N PRO A 463 -24.43 28.26 13.88
CA PRO A 463 -25.53 27.57 14.53
C PRO A 463 -26.68 28.54 14.74
N ASP A 464 -27.90 28.12 14.37
CA ASP A 464 -29.13 28.77 14.82
C ASP A 464 -29.14 28.73 16.34
N VAL A 465 -28.68 29.82 16.96
CA VAL A 465 -28.85 30.04 18.39
C VAL A 465 -30.33 30.33 18.56
N ASP A 466 -31.07 29.37 19.11
CA ASP A 466 -32.45 29.55 19.52
C ASP A 466 -32.57 30.90 20.27
N PRO A 467 -33.47 31.82 19.87
CA PRO A 467 -33.55 33.15 20.46
C PRO A 467 -33.86 33.11 21.96
N GLU A 468 -34.30 31.97 22.50
CA GLU A 468 -34.49 31.77 23.94
C GLU A 468 -33.17 31.62 24.72
N ASP A 469 -32.10 31.10 24.11
CA ASP A 469 -30.83 30.90 24.81
C ASP A 469 -29.97 32.19 24.87
N ARG A 470 -30.29 33.18 24.03
CA ARG A 470 -29.77 34.55 24.16
C ARG A 470 -30.27 35.27 25.42
N THR A 471 -31.37 34.82 26.03
CA THR A 471 -31.91 35.48 27.23
C THR A 471 -31.28 35.02 28.54
N LYS A 472 -30.49 33.93 28.55
CA LYS A 472 -29.80 33.43 29.75
C LYS A 472 -28.28 33.60 29.77
N ARG A 473 -27.65 34.02 28.67
CA ARG A 473 -26.23 34.45 28.66
C ARG A 473 -26.11 35.94 28.37
N ARG A 474 -26.50 36.77 29.35
CA ARG A 474 -26.07 38.17 29.44
C ARG A 474 -25.46 38.47 30.81
N LYS A 475 -24.14 38.22 30.90
CA LYS A 475 -23.10 39.07 31.52
C LYS A 475 -21.86 38.23 31.89
N VAL A 476 -20.96 38.06 30.93
CA VAL A 476 -19.52 38.31 31.16
C VAL A 476 -19.03 39.02 29.89
N LEU A 477 -18.64 40.29 30.05
CA LEU A 477 -17.91 41.02 29.02
C LEU A 477 -16.52 40.39 28.92
N SER A 478 -16.27 39.61 27.86
CA SER A 478 -14.92 39.25 27.45
C SER A 478 -14.39 40.37 26.55
N THR A 479 -13.76 41.35 27.19
CA THR A 479 -12.86 42.31 26.54
C THR A 479 -11.63 41.56 26.02
N ASP A 480 -11.64 41.16 24.75
CA ASP A 480 -10.45 40.68 24.03
C ASP A 480 -10.18 41.54 22.78
N HIS A 481 -10.13 42.87 23.01
CA HIS A 481 -9.56 43.84 22.07
C HIS A 481 -8.26 44.49 22.60
N SER A 482 -7.53 43.85 23.53
CA SER A 482 -6.46 44.54 24.25
C SER A 482 -5.07 43.90 24.29
N ALA A 483 -4.75 42.87 23.50
CA ALA A 483 -3.36 42.42 23.41
C ALA A 483 -2.56 43.23 22.38
N MET A 484 -3.11 43.40 21.18
CA MET A 484 -2.42 44.08 20.07
C MET A 484 -2.39 45.61 20.25
N SER A 485 -3.47 46.22 20.74
CA SER A 485 -3.56 47.66 20.98
C SER A 485 -2.65 48.12 22.14
N VAL A 486 -2.47 47.28 23.17
CA VAL A 486 -1.53 47.54 24.25
C VAL A 486 -0.08 47.42 23.77
N LEU A 487 0.22 46.43 22.93
CA LEU A 487 1.55 46.27 22.33
C LEU A 487 1.92 47.43 21.40
N VAL A 488 0.98 47.87 20.56
CA VAL A 488 1.16 49.02 19.65
C VAL A 488 1.37 50.31 20.45
N ASN A 489 0.59 50.54 21.51
CA ASN A 489 0.76 51.71 22.35
C ASN A 489 2.09 51.70 23.11
N SER A 490 2.54 50.55 23.65
CA SER A 490 3.85 50.46 24.31
C SER A 490 5.04 50.64 23.35
N ILE A 491 4.89 50.23 22.09
CA ILE A 491 5.90 50.49 21.04
C ILE A 491 5.94 51.98 20.70
N MET A 492 4.79 52.63 20.56
CA MET A 492 4.70 54.08 20.29
C MET A 492 5.29 54.93 21.43
N GLU A 493 5.02 54.55 22.68
CA GLU A 493 5.57 55.21 23.86
C GLU A 493 7.10 55.06 23.94
N SER A 494 7.63 53.89 23.56
CA SER A 494 9.08 53.61 23.50
C SER A 494 9.80 54.37 22.37
N LEU A 495 9.06 54.77 21.34
CA LEU A 495 9.56 55.55 20.19
C LEU A 495 9.34 57.06 20.35
N GLY A 496 8.71 57.51 21.44
CA GLY A 496 8.52 58.93 21.76
C GLY A 496 7.49 59.65 20.88
N LEU A 497 6.53 58.92 20.29
CA LEU A 497 5.49 59.48 19.44
C LEU A 497 4.18 59.66 20.22
N SER A 498 3.70 60.89 20.37
CA SER A 498 2.41 61.20 21.00
C SER A 498 1.24 60.94 20.05
N SER A 499 0.17 60.30 20.55
CA SER A 499 -1.04 59.94 19.79
C SER A 499 -1.99 61.12 19.55
N GLU A 500 -1.47 62.22 19.04
CA GLU A 500 -2.28 63.33 18.52
C GLU A 500 -1.67 63.73 17.18
N ASP A 501 -2.12 63.04 16.12
CA ASP A 501 -2.20 63.49 14.71
C ASP A 501 -2.56 62.27 13.83
N ASP A 502 -3.81 61.82 13.92
CA ASP A 502 -4.37 60.71 13.12
C ASP A 502 -4.43 60.99 11.60
N ASP A 503 -4.13 62.22 11.16
CA ASP A 503 -4.22 62.62 9.76
C ASP A 503 -2.94 62.37 8.93
N ASN A 504 -1.86 61.86 9.52
CA ASN A 504 -0.59 61.66 8.80
C ASN A 504 -0.23 60.20 8.45
N TRP A 505 -1.01 59.21 8.91
CA TRP A 505 -0.74 57.80 8.58
C TRP A 505 -1.06 57.44 7.12
N ALA A 506 -2.03 58.11 6.51
CA ALA A 506 -2.37 57.90 5.10
C ALA A 506 -1.23 58.27 4.12
N ASN A 507 -0.31 59.14 4.53
CA ASN A 507 0.84 59.55 3.69
C ASN A 507 2.07 58.64 3.84
N PHE A 508 2.13 57.78 4.86
CA PHE A 508 3.30 56.90 5.08
C PHE A 508 3.24 55.64 4.20
N GLU A 509 2.04 55.13 3.90
CA GLU A 509 1.85 53.99 2.99
C GLU A 509 2.09 54.34 1.51
N GLN A 510 1.99 55.62 1.12
CA GLN A 510 2.17 56.03 -0.29
C GLN A 510 3.60 56.35 -0.70
N GLN A 511 4.55 56.46 0.25
CA GLN A 511 5.91 56.91 -0.08
C GLN A 511 7.02 55.84 0.06
N TYR A 512 6.72 54.66 0.60
CA TYR A 512 7.73 53.62 0.83
C TYR A 512 7.29 52.17 0.53
N LEU A 513 6.19 51.97 -0.20
CA LEU A 513 5.83 50.68 -0.81
C LEU A 513 5.83 50.77 -2.33
#